data_AF-A0A1J7HL18-F1
#
_entry.id   AF-A0A1J7HL18-F1
#
_cell.length_a   1.000
_cell.length_b   1.000
_cell.length_c   1.000
_cell.angle_alpha   90.00
_cell.angle_beta   90.00
_cell.angle_gamma   90.00
#
_symmetry.space_group_name_H-M   'P 1'
#
loop_
_entity.id
_entity.type
_entity.pdbx_description
1 polymer ?
#
loop_
_entity_poly.entity_id
_entity_poly.type
_entity_poly.pdbx_seq_one_letter_code
_entity_poly.pdbx_strand_id
1 'polypeptide(L)'
;MDERGGSSGGSTTTRLLRAVEGGGGGGERNNERPKEPWKGEYAKSVLVLGFSNLVADAITMGVGDFVSVITEHDVIKDERRVREWDVMNNLNNEQAVLVRHYEALGMDYNDATMVVNIFTKYKNMLVDQTMVATTKQEMKPLKNGVVTFISFILFGFTPLLSFTILIPYTNNDSVKFNIVACIVCAIALSLLGVAKARICSQNYMFSMAMTLFTGAIAAFVAYFLGWLLKHVTGLEG
;
A
#
# COMPACT_ATOMS: atom_id res chain seq x y z
N MET A 1 38.39 37.72 59.48
CA MET A 1 38.43 38.32 58.13
C MET A 1 38.87 37.21 57.20
N ASP A 2 37.91 36.65 56.45
CA ASP A 2 37.91 36.42 54.98
C ASP A 2 39.21 35.93 54.31
N GLU A 3 39.27 35.14 53.24
CA GLU A 3 38.40 34.26 52.42
C GLU A 3 39.37 33.44 51.51
N ARG A 4 39.08 32.38 50.75
CA ARG A 4 37.88 31.64 50.30
C ARG A 4 38.35 30.20 49.94
N GLY A 5 37.49 29.18 49.88
CA GLY A 5 37.95 27.86 49.41
C GLY A 5 36.89 26.80 49.07
N GLY A 6 36.63 26.60 47.78
CA GLY A 6 36.21 25.30 47.20
C GLY A 6 34.81 24.78 47.51
N SER A 7 33.81 25.21 46.74
CA SER A 7 32.54 24.45 46.61
C SER A 7 32.79 23.17 45.81
N SER A 8 32.47 22.00 46.38
CA SER A 8 32.54 20.70 45.71
C SER A 8 31.17 20.03 45.68
N GLY A 9 30.44 20.27 44.59
CA GLY A 9 29.15 19.61 44.32
C GLY A 9 29.37 18.25 43.66
N GLY A 10 29.18 17.16 44.42
CA GLY A 10 29.36 15.80 43.89
C GLY A 10 28.79 14.71 44.80
N SER A 11 27.46 14.56 44.84
CA SER A 11 26.81 13.56 45.72
C SER A 11 25.62 12.80 45.12
N THR A 12 25.23 13.06 43.86
CA THR A 12 24.02 12.46 43.26
C THR A 12 24.33 11.26 42.35
N THR A 13 25.36 11.35 41.49
CA THR A 13 25.63 10.36 40.43
C THR A 13 26.09 9.00 40.97
N THR A 14 26.91 8.99 42.03
CA THR A 14 27.54 7.78 42.58
C THR A 14 26.54 6.82 43.27
N ARG A 15 25.34 7.30 43.62
CA ARG A 15 24.30 6.45 44.24
C ARG A 15 23.49 5.64 43.24
N LEU A 16 23.41 6.06 41.97
CA LEU A 16 22.66 5.32 40.94
C LEU A 16 23.41 4.09 40.43
N LEU A 17 24.74 4.14 40.33
CA LEU A 17 25.54 2.98 39.88
C LEU A 17 25.47 1.79 40.85
N ARG A 18 25.45 2.03 42.16
CA ARG A 18 25.40 0.94 43.16
C ARG A 18 24.01 0.27 43.28
N ALA A 19 22.96 0.86 42.72
CA ALA A 19 21.62 0.27 42.71
C ALA A 19 21.46 -0.82 41.62
N VAL A 20 22.34 -0.85 40.61
CA VAL A 20 22.36 -1.87 39.55
C VAL A 20 23.12 -3.13 39.99
N GLU A 21 23.99 -3.02 40.99
CA GLU A 21 25.01 -4.03 41.31
C GLU A 21 24.69 -4.91 42.54
N GLY A 22 23.54 -4.70 43.21
CA GLY A 22 23.17 -5.44 44.42
C GLY A 22 21.67 -5.64 44.61
N GLY A 23 21.14 -6.81 44.20
CA GLY A 23 19.69 -7.05 44.12
C GLY A 23 19.19 -8.48 44.27
N GLY A 24 19.92 -9.38 44.95
CA GLY A 24 19.44 -10.73 45.34
C GLY A 24 19.30 -11.75 44.18
N GLY A 25 19.25 -13.05 44.43
CA GLY A 25 19.34 -13.81 45.69
C GLY A 25 19.51 -15.31 45.38
N GLY A 26 20.03 -16.10 46.32
CA GLY A 26 20.34 -17.52 46.06
C GLY A 26 19.09 -18.38 45.86
N GLY A 27 19.08 -19.18 44.79
CA GLY A 27 18.08 -20.19 44.46
C GLY A 27 18.72 -21.27 43.57
N GLU A 28 18.22 -22.51 43.65
CA GLU A 28 18.88 -23.72 43.15
C GLU A 28 19.30 -23.68 41.66
N ARG A 29 20.49 -24.26 41.39
CA ARG A 29 21.05 -24.40 40.04
C ARG A 29 20.34 -25.50 39.24
N ASN A 30 19.12 -25.23 38.79
CA ASN A 30 18.53 -26.00 37.69
C ASN A 30 19.24 -25.64 36.38
N ASN A 31 19.86 -26.64 35.76
CA ASN A 31 20.75 -26.49 34.61
C ASN A 31 19.96 -26.38 33.29
N GLU A 32 19.00 -25.47 33.23
CA GLU A 32 18.30 -25.12 31.99
C GLU A 32 19.11 -24.06 31.22
N ARG A 33 19.42 -24.34 29.95
CA ARG A 33 20.09 -23.36 29.09
C ARG A 33 19.22 -22.10 28.99
N PRO A 34 19.78 -20.88 29.10
CA PRO A 34 19.03 -19.66 28.83
C PRO A 34 18.51 -19.71 27.39
N LYS A 35 17.19 -19.77 27.23
CA LYS A 35 16.53 -19.73 25.93
C LYS A 35 16.87 -18.39 25.27
N GLU A 36 17.52 -18.45 24.12
CA GLU A 36 18.17 -17.33 23.43
C GLU A 36 17.27 -16.07 23.37
N PRO A 37 17.53 -15.02 24.17
CA PRO A 37 16.60 -13.89 24.32
C PRO A 37 16.43 -13.09 23.02
N TRP A 38 17.44 -13.11 22.17
CA TRP A 38 17.55 -12.36 20.92
C TRP A 38 16.47 -12.72 19.88
N LYS A 39 16.04 -13.99 19.82
CA LYS A 39 15.05 -14.46 18.84
C LYS A 39 13.71 -13.73 18.95
N GLY A 40 13.32 -13.34 20.18
CA GLY A 40 12.11 -12.56 20.42
C GLY A 40 12.21 -11.08 20.08
N GLU A 41 13.43 -10.53 19.95
CA GLU A 41 13.67 -9.12 19.66
C GLU A 41 13.63 -8.86 18.15
N TYR A 42 14.38 -9.65 17.35
CA TYR A 42 14.39 -9.52 15.90
C TYR A 42 13.00 -9.72 15.28
N ALA A 43 12.21 -10.67 15.78
CA ALA A 43 10.85 -10.90 15.30
C ALA A 43 9.94 -9.67 15.54
N LYS A 44 10.10 -8.97 16.67
CA LYS A 44 9.38 -7.71 16.95
C LYS A 44 9.85 -6.59 16.04
N SER A 45 11.16 -6.44 15.84
CA SER A 45 11.71 -5.42 14.93
C SER A 45 11.21 -5.59 13.49
N VAL A 46 11.19 -6.82 12.97
CA VAL A 46 10.65 -7.14 11.65
C VAL A 46 9.15 -6.86 11.56
N LEU A 47 8.38 -7.19 12.62
CA LEU A 47 6.94 -6.91 12.65
C LEU A 47 6.64 -5.40 12.68
N VAL A 48 7.40 -4.61 13.46
CA VAL A 48 7.26 -3.14 13.53
C VAL A 48 7.65 -2.50 12.20
N LEU A 49 8.73 -2.94 11.56
CA LEU A 49 9.12 -2.47 10.22
C LEU A 49 8.06 -2.81 9.18
N GLY A 50 7.53 -4.04 9.18
CA GLY A 50 6.46 -4.47 8.27
C GLY A 50 5.17 -3.66 8.46
N PHE A 51 4.78 -3.40 9.70
CA PHE A 51 3.61 -2.55 10.01
C PHE A 51 3.83 -1.08 9.61
N SER A 52 5.03 -0.54 9.86
CA SER A 52 5.37 0.84 9.46
C SER A 52 5.34 1.01 7.94
N ASN A 53 5.87 0.05 7.19
CA ASN A 53 5.82 0.08 5.72
C ASN A 53 4.38 -0.03 5.22
N LEU A 54 3.56 -0.95 5.79
CA LEU A 54 2.15 -1.07 5.44
C LEU A 54 1.38 0.26 5.61
N VAL A 55 1.61 0.97 6.72
CA VAL A 55 0.94 2.26 6.98
C VAL A 55 1.45 3.34 6.02
N ALA A 56 2.76 3.38 5.74
CA ALA A 56 3.32 4.33 4.77
C ALA A 56 2.77 4.10 3.35
N ASP A 57 2.69 2.84 2.90
CA ASP A 57 2.12 2.45 1.61
C ASP A 57 0.62 2.77 1.55
N ALA A 58 -0.14 2.51 2.63
CA ALA A 58 -1.56 2.85 2.73
C ALA A 58 -1.80 4.35 2.54
N ILE A 59 -1.04 5.19 3.28
CA ILE A 59 -1.11 6.66 3.16
C ILE A 59 -0.77 7.07 1.72
N THR A 60 0.30 6.50 1.15
CA THR A 60 0.74 6.82 -0.21
C THR A 60 -0.32 6.49 -1.26
N MET A 61 -0.99 5.34 -1.17
CA MET A 61 -2.09 5.00 -2.09
C MET A 61 -3.34 5.84 -1.87
N GLY A 62 -3.76 6.05 -0.62
CA GLY A 62 -4.95 6.86 -0.32
C GLY A 62 -4.82 8.33 -0.72
N VAL A 63 -3.63 8.92 -0.50
CA VAL A 63 -3.31 10.27 -0.97
C VAL A 63 -3.09 10.31 -2.47
N GLY A 64 -2.46 9.28 -3.07
CA GLY A 64 -2.26 9.15 -4.51
C GLY A 64 -3.58 9.16 -5.28
N ASP A 65 -4.56 8.33 -4.87
CA ASP A 65 -5.89 8.30 -5.47
C ASP A 65 -6.65 9.62 -5.27
N PHE A 66 -6.52 10.25 -4.10
CA PHE A 66 -7.14 11.55 -3.82
C PHE A 66 -6.57 12.65 -4.74
N VAL A 67 -5.25 12.72 -4.91
CA VAL A 67 -4.59 13.65 -5.81
C VAL A 67 -4.96 13.34 -7.26
N SER A 68 -4.99 12.06 -7.65
CA SER A 68 -5.36 11.62 -9.00
C SER A 68 -6.74 12.16 -9.41
N VAL A 69 -7.77 11.96 -8.56
CA VAL A 69 -9.13 12.44 -8.84
C VAL A 69 -9.22 13.97 -8.85
N ILE A 70 -8.40 14.68 -8.06
CA ILE A 70 -8.30 16.15 -8.15
C ILE A 70 -7.69 16.57 -9.49
N THR A 71 -6.58 15.95 -9.90
CA THR A 71 -5.93 16.27 -11.18
C THR A 71 -6.83 15.95 -12.37
N GLU A 72 -7.58 14.85 -12.32
CA GLU A 72 -8.58 14.51 -13.33
C GLU A 72 -9.70 15.55 -13.39
N HIS A 73 -10.21 16.00 -12.24
CA HIS A 73 -11.23 17.06 -12.18
C HIS A 73 -10.72 18.43 -12.67
N ASP A 74 -9.45 18.77 -12.48
CA ASP A 74 -8.87 20.00 -13.01
C ASP A 74 -8.59 19.89 -14.52
N VAL A 75 -8.14 18.73 -15.01
CA VAL A 75 -8.04 18.43 -16.45
C VAL A 75 -9.40 18.56 -17.13
N ILE A 76 -10.48 18.06 -16.52
CA ILE A 76 -11.85 18.18 -17.05
C ILE A 76 -12.27 19.66 -17.25
N LYS A 77 -11.83 20.60 -16.40
CA LYS A 77 -12.12 22.03 -16.57
C LYS A 77 -11.36 22.64 -17.74
N ASP A 78 -10.09 22.29 -17.89
CA ASP A 78 -9.27 22.75 -19.02
C ASP A 78 -9.80 22.18 -20.34
N GLU A 79 -10.15 20.90 -20.35
CA GLU A 79 -10.69 20.20 -21.52
C GLU A 79 -12.08 20.75 -21.91
N ARG A 80 -12.92 21.13 -20.94
CA ARG A 80 -14.17 21.85 -21.20
C ARG A 80 -13.94 23.15 -21.98
N ARG A 81 -12.94 23.96 -21.61
CA ARG A 81 -12.62 25.21 -22.31
C ARG A 81 -12.16 24.98 -23.76
N VAL A 82 -11.35 23.95 -23.99
CA VAL A 82 -10.96 23.53 -25.35
C VAL A 82 -12.20 23.12 -26.15
N ARG A 83 -13.11 22.35 -25.52
CA ARG A 83 -14.33 21.87 -26.17
C ARG A 83 -15.36 22.96 -26.48
N GLU A 84 -15.48 23.96 -25.64
CA GLU A 84 -16.30 25.14 -25.90
C GLU A 84 -15.80 25.89 -27.15
N TRP A 85 -14.48 25.95 -27.36
CA TRP A 85 -13.88 26.47 -28.60
C TRP A 85 -14.14 25.54 -29.79
N ASP A 86 -13.95 24.22 -29.67
CA ASP A 86 -14.21 23.27 -30.76
C ASP A 86 -15.69 23.18 -31.16
N VAL A 87 -16.63 23.27 -30.23
CA VAL A 87 -18.07 23.38 -30.55
C VAL A 87 -18.40 24.70 -31.26
N MET A 88 -17.63 25.76 -31.03
CA MET A 88 -17.80 27.04 -31.73
C MET A 88 -17.17 27.06 -33.12
N ASN A 89 -16.00 26.43 -33.31
CA ASN A 89 -15.23 26.48 -34.56
C ASN A 89 -15.42 25.24 -35.47
N ASN A 90 -15.61 24.06 -34.89
CA ASN A 90 -15.50 22.74 -35.53
C ASN A 90 -16.76 21.86 -35.32
N LEU A 91 -17.95 22.47 -35.24
CA LEU A 91 -19.23 21.82 -34.89
C LEU A 91 -19.49 20.47 -35.61
N ASN A 92 -19.12 20.34 -36.89
CA ASN A 92 -19.32 19.12 -37.66
C ASN A 92 -18.51 17.92 -37.13
N ASN A 93 -17.33 18.16 -36.56
CA ASN A 93 -16.50 17.12 -35.96
C ASN A 93 -17.11 16.60 -34.66
N GLU A 94 -17.55 17.51 -33.79
CA GLU A 94 -18.20 17.20 -32.52
C GLU A 94 -19.53 16.42 -32.72
N GLN A 95 -20.30 16.76 -33.77
CA GLN A 95 -21.46 15.98 -34.17
C GLN A 95 -21.10 14.52 -34.52
N ALA A 96 -20.06 14.32 -35.34
CA ALA A 96 -19.63 12.98 -35.76
C ALA A 96 -19.12 12.14 -34.57
N VAL A 97 -18.49 12.77 -33.57
CA VAL A 97 -18.10 12.11 -32.30
C VAL A 97 -19.33 11.64 -31.52
N LEU A 98 -20.35 12.50 -31.36
CA LEU A 98 -21.58 12.14 -30.65
C LEU A 98 -22.42 11.08 -31.36
N VAL A 99 -22.54 11.14 -32.69
CA VAL A 99 -23.28 10.13 -33.46
C VAL A 99 -22.65 8.75 -33.23
N ARG A 100 -21.33 8.64 -33.37
CA ARG A 100 -20.59 7.40 -33.09
C ARG A 100 -20.74 6.92 -31.64
N HIS A 101 -20.84 7.84 -30.68
CA HIS A 101 -21.08 7.49 -29.28
C HIS A 101 -22.47 6.86 -29.09
N TYR A 102 -23.52 7.43 -29.67
CA TYR A 102 -24.87 6.86 -29.60
C TYR A 102 -25.02 5.57 -30.42
N GLU A 103 -24.35 5.44 -31.57
CA GLU A 103 -24.25 4.16 -32.31
C GLU A 103 -23.59 3.07 -31.45
N ALA A 104 -22.49 3.40 -30.74
CA ALA A 104 -21.82 2.46 -29.83
C ALA A 104 -22.68 2.07 -28.61
N LEU A 105 -23.69 2.87 -28.26
CA LEU A 105 -24.73 2.54 -27.28
C LEU A 105 -25.90 1.72 -27.88
N GLY A 106 -25.90 1.46 -29.20
CA GLY A 106 -26.89 0.64 -29.89
C GLY A 106 -28.02 1.41 -30.58
N MET A 107 -27.88 2.73 -30.76
CA MET A 107 -28.84 3.55 -31.51
C MET A 107 -28.64 3.41 -33.03
N ASP A 108 -29.71 3.46 -33.83
CA ASP A 108 -29.57 3.53 -35.29
C ASP A 108 -28.89 4.84 -35.72
N TYR A 109 -28.10 4.80 -36.79
CA TYR A 109 -27.37 5.96 -37.31
C TYR A 109 -28.29 7.16 -37.60
N ASN A 110 -29.51 6.92 -38.13
CA ASN A 110 -30.44 7.99 -38.47
C ASN A 110 -31.04 8.63 -37.22
N ASP A 111 -31.40 7.82 -36.22
CA ASP A 111 -31.91 8.28 -34.93
C ASP A 111 -30.84 9.04 -34.14
N ALA A 112 -29.61 8.50 -34.10
CA ALA A 112 -28.45 9.16 -33.48
C ALA A 112 -28.17 10.52 -34.15
N THR A 113 -28.16 10.58 -35.48
CA THR A 113 -27.99 11.83 -36.22
C THR A 113 -29.11 12.83 -35.94
N MET A 114 -30.37 12.38 -35.83
CA MET A 114 -31.50 13.26 -35.48
C MET A 114 -31.35 13.83 -34.07
N VAL A 115 -31.03 12.99 -33.07
CA VAL A 115 -30.84 13.40 -31.67
C VAL A 115 -29.70 14.41 -31.55
N VAL A 116 -28.54 14.13 -32.17
CA VAL A 116 -27.38 15.03 -32.14
C VAL A 116 -27.70 16.36 -32.83
N ASN A 117 -28.46 16.37 -33.93
CA ASN A 117 -28.91 17.59 -34.60
C ASN A 117 -29.99 18.38 -33.83
N ILE A 118 -30.57 17.81 -32.77
CA ILE A 118 -31.36 18.58 -31.79
C ILE A 118 -30.42 19.24 -30.77
N PHE A 119 -29.38 18.55 -30.30
CA PHE A 119 -28.40 19.11 -29.37
C PHE A 119 -27.56 20.25 -29.96
N THR A 120 -27.31 20.27 -31.27
CA THR A 120 -26.58 21.38 -31.95
C THR A 120 -27.25 22.74 -31.80
N LYS A 121 -28.57 22.78 -31.55
CA LYS A 121 -29.32 24.01 -31.22
C LYS A 121 -28.99 24.56 -29.83
N TYR A 122 -28.46 23.72 -28.94
CA TYR A 122 -28.19 24.03 -27.53
C TYR A 122 -26.70 23.82 -27.22
N LYS A 123 -25.84 24.75 -27.65
CA LYS A 123 -24.37 24.61 -27.55
C LYS A 123 -23.85 24.12 -26.19
N ASN A 124 -24.38 24.64 -25.08
CA ASN A 124 -23.98 24.21 -23.74
C ASN A 124 -24.29 22.72 -23.50
N MET A 125 -25.46 22.25 -23.93
CA MET A 125 -25.85 20.85 -23.83
C MET A 125 -25.03 19.97 -24.77
N LEU A 126 -24.68 20.47 -25.97
CA LEU A 126 -23.78 19.76 -26.89
C LEU A 126 -22.39 19.54 -26.26
N VAL A 127 -21.79 20.60 -25.66
CA VAL A 127 -20.53 20.51 -24.92
C VAL A 127 -20.65 19.51 -23.76
N ASP A 128 -21.69 19.61 -22.93
CA ASP A 128 -21.86 18.70 -21.80
C ASP A 128 -22.03 17.24 -22.27
N GLN A 129 -22.73 16.99 -23.40
CA GLN A 129 -22.84 15.65 -23.97
C GLN A 129 -21.53 15.14 -24.58
N THR A 130 -20.74 15.95 -25.31
CA THR A 130 -19.41 15.48 -25.75
C THR A 130 -18.47 15.25 -24.56
N MET A 131 -18.53 16.08 -23.50
CA MET A 131 -17.81 15.81 -22.23
C MET A 131 -18.17 14.43 -21.67
N VAL A 132 -19.46 14.10 -21.52
CA VAL A 132 -19.88 12.77 -21.04
C VAL A 132 -19.48 11.65 -22.02
N ALA A 133 -19.47 11.91 -23.33
CA ALA A 133 -19.09 10.91 -24.33
C ALA A 133 -17.60 10.52 -24.29
N THR A 134 -16.71 11.42 -23.85
CA THR A 134 -15.26 11.17 -23.74
C THR A 134 -14.81 10.81 -22.32
N THR A 135 -15.47 11.37 -21.30
CA THR A 135 -14.92 11.43 -19.93
C THR A 135 -15.61 10.42 -19.02
N LYS A 136 -14.82 9.57 -18.33
CA LYS A 136 -15.34 8.45 -17.55
C LYS A 136 -15.63 8.84 -16.09
N GLN A 137 -16.89 9.15 -15.81
CA GLN A 137 -17.54 9.23 -14.49
C GLN A 137 -16.92 10.17 -13.42
N GLU A 138 -17.75 11.07 -12.89
CA GLU A 138 -17.40 11.85 -11.70
C GLU A 138 -17.33 10.97 -10.44
N MET A 139 -16.10 10.66 -9.98
CA MET A 139 -15.86 10.07 -8.67
C MET A 139 -15.61 11.16 -7.61
N LYS A 140 -16.11 10.95 -6.37
CA LYS A 140 -15.90 11.90 -5.28
C LYS A 140 -14.49 11.71 -4.67
N PRO A 141 -13.56 12.68 -4.79
CA PRO A 141 -12.14 12.47 -4.49
C PRO A 141 -11.89 11.97 -3.06
N LEU A 142 -12.47 12.64 -2.05
CA LEU A 142 -12.35 12.24 -0.65
C LEU A 142 -12.90 10.84 -0.36
N LYS A 143 -13.97 10.42 -1.06
CA LYS A 143 -14.53 9.07 -0.86
C LYS A 143 -13.62 8.00 -1.46
N ASN A 144 -13.06 8.26 -2.64
CA ASN A 144 -12.21 7.29 -3.32
C ASN A 144 -10.92 7.05 -2.52
N GLY A 145 -10.17 8.11 -2.19
CA GLY A 145 -8.92 7.98 -1.42
C GLY A 145 -9.09 7.33 -0.04
N VAL A 146 -10.18 7.63 0.68
CA VAL A 146 -10.48 7.00 1.98
C VAL A 146 -10.86 5.52 1.83
N VAL A 147 -11.62 5.15 0.79
CA VAL A 147 -11.94 3.75 0.51
C VAL A 147 -10.67 2.97 0.17
N THR A 148 -9.81 3.50 -0.72
CA THR A 148 -8.52 2.87 -1.07
C THR A 148 -7.63 2.71 0.16
N PHE A 149 -7.49 3.75 1.00
CA PHE A 149 -6.71 3.71 2.24
C PHE A 149 -7.19 2.59 3.19
N ILE A 150 -8.49 2.54 3.48
CA ILE A 150 -9.08 1.54 4.38
C ILE A 150 -8.96 0.13 3.79
N SER A 151 -9.22 -0.02 2.48
CA SER A 151 -9.04 -1.31 1.79
C SER A 151 -7.59 -1.79 1.88
N PHE A 152 -6.60 -0.93 1.63
CA PHE A 152 -5.19 -1.31 1.67
C PHE A 152 -4.75 -1.74 3.08
N ILE A 153 -5.19 -1.03 4.12
CA ILE A 153 -4.93 -1.45 5.52
C ILE A 153 -5.55 -2.82 5.80
N LEU A 154 -6.82 -3.04 5.47
CA LEU A 154 -7.50 -4.31 5.76
C LEU A 154 -6.86 -5.51 5.03
N PHE A 155 -6.54 -5.35 3.74
CA PHE A 155 -5.90 -6.42 2.96
C PHE A 155 -4.42 -6.62 3.33
N GLY A 156 -3.65 -5.55 3.54
CA GLY A 156 -2.23 -5.66 3.90
C GLY A 156 -1.97 -6.07 5.35
N PHE A 157 -2.93 -5.84 6.26
CA PHE A 157 -2.85 -6.35 7.63
C PHE A 157 -3.09 -7.87 7.71
N THR A 158 -3.80 -8.45 6.72
CA THR A 158 -4.12 -9.89 6.70
C THR A 158 -2.86 -10.79 6.71
N PRO A 159 -1.82 -10.56 5.87
CA PRO A 159 -0.54 -11.26 5.99
C PRO A 159 0.20 -11.04 7.32
N LEU A 160 0.22 -9.81 7.86
CA LEU A 160 0.90 -9.50 9.13
C LEU A 160 0.27 -10.23 10.32
N LEU A 161 -1.05 -10.34 10.35
CA LEU A 161 -1.77 -11.08 11.38
C LEU A 161 -1.46 -12.59 11.29
N SER A 162 -1.43 -13.14 10.06
CA SER A 162 -1.05 -14.54 9.82
C SER A 162 0.37 -14.85 10.31
N PHE A 163 1.32 -13.95 10.06
CA PHE A 163 2.70 -14.10 10.55
C PHE A 163 2.79 -14.01 12.08
N THR A 164 2.07 -13.08 12.70
CA THR A 164 2.05 -12.87 14.16
C THR A 164 1.62 -14.13 14.93
N ILE A 165 0.62 -14.85 14.41
CA ILE A 165 0.10 -16.09 15.02
C ILE A 165 1.11 -17.25 14.90
N LEU A 166 1.99 -17.23 13.89
CA LEU A 166 2.94 -18.32 13.62
C LEU A 166 4.22 -18.26 14.48
N ILE A 167 4.66 -17.05 14.85
CA ILE A 167 5.86 -16.81 15.68
C ILE A 167 5.93 -17.71 16.94
N PRO A 168 4.89 -17.81 17.80
CA PRO A 168 4.97 -18.63 19.02
C PRO A 168 5.00 -20.14 18.77
N TYR A 169 4.70 -20.63 17.56
CA TYR A 169 4.51 -22.07 17.30
C TYR A 169 5.77 -22.82 16.85
N THR A 170 6.84 -22.11 16.46
CA THR A 170 8.07 -22.76 15.95
C THR A 170 9.23 -22.65 16.94
N ASN A 171 9.36 -23.65 17.82
CA ASN A 171 10.33 -23.64 18.91
C ASN A 171 11.43 -24.73 18.81
N ASN A 172 11.58 -25.42 17.68
CA ASN A 172 12.64 -26.41 17.44
C ASN A 172 13.11 -26.44 15.97
N ASP A 173 14.43 -26.56 15.77
CA ASP A 173 15.20 -26.65 14.52
C ASP A 173 15.05 -25.52 13.48
N SER A 174 16.13 -24.73 13.32
CA SER A 174 16.22 -23.60 12.37
C SER A 174 15.92 -23.97 10.90
N VAL A 175 16.16 -25.23 10.50
CA VAL A 175 15.85 -25.72 9.14
C VAL A 175 14.34 -25.91 8.94
N LYS A 176 13.62 -26.34 9.98
CA LYS A 176 12.15 -26.48 9.95
C LYS A 176 11.48 -25.11 9.89
N PHE A 177 12.01 -24.12 10.60
CA PHE A 177 11.52 -22.73 10.56
C PHE A 177 11.48 -22.17 9.12
N ASN A 178 12.57 -22.31 8.36
CA ASN A 178 12.62 -21.78 6.99
C ASN A 178 11.61 -22.45 6.04
N ILE A 179 11.45 -23.78 6.14
CA ILE A 179 10.49 -24.54 5.31
C ILE A 179 9.06 -24.18 5.70
N VAL A 180 8.74 -24.12 7.00
CA VAL A 180 7.41 -23.73 7.50
C VAL A 180 7.07 -22.29 7.12
N ALA A 181 8.03 -21.36 7.25
CA ALA A 181 7.84 -19.97 6.83
C ALA A 181 7.57 -19.86 5.32
N CYS A 182 8.27 -20.63 4.48
CA CYS A 182 8.03 -20.68 3.04
C CYS A 182 6.63 -21.23 2.69
N ILE A 183 6.21 -22.32 3.36
CA ILE A 183 4.88 -22.91 3.17
C ILE A 183 3.77 -21.95 3.60
N VAL A 184 3.89 -21.31 4.77
CA VAL A 184 2.88 -20.34 5.23
C VAL A 184 2.87 -19.07 4.37
N CYS A 185 4.03 -18.61 3.90
CA CYS A 185 4.11 -17.52 2.93
C CYS A 185 3.37 -17.88 1.62
N ALA A 186 3.57 -19.09 1.09
CA ALA A 186 2.86 -19.57 -0.09
C ALA A 186 1.33 -19.68 0.14
N ILE A 187 0.90 -20.14 1.32
CA ILE A 187 -0.53 -20.18 1.69
C ILE A 187 -1.11 -18.77 1.81
N ALA A 188 -0.42 -17.84 2.47
CA ALA A 188 -0.86 -16.44 2.62
C ALA A 188 -0.97 -15.73 1.26
N LEU A 189 0.02 -15.90 0.38
CA LEU A 189 -0.01 -15.38 -0.99
C LEU A 189 -1.13 -16.03 -1.83
N SER A 190 -1.39 -17.32 -1.64
CA SER A 190 -2.50 -18.02 -2.32
C SER A 190 -3.87 -17.47 -1.86
N LEU A 191 -4.08 -17.32 -0.55
CA LEU A 191 -5.30 -16.73 0.02
C LEU A 191 -5.51 -15.29 -0.47
N LEU A 192 -4.44 -14.49 -0.51
CA LEU A 192 -4.47 -13.13 -1.05
C LEU A 192 -4.80 -13.13 -2.55
N GLY A 193 -4.25 -14.07 -3.32
CA GLY A 193 -4.54 -14.26 -4.75
C GLY A 193 -6.00 -14.68 -5.02
N VAL A 194 -6.62 -15.47 -4.14
CA VAL A 194 -8.05 -15.81 -4.17
C VAL A 194 -8.92 -14.60 -3.82
N ALA A 195 -8.57 -13.85 -2.77
CA ALA A 195 -9.29 -12.65 -2.38
C ALA A 195 -9.29 -11.61 -3.52
N LYS A 196 -8.12 -11.37 -4.13
CA LYS A 196 -7.97 -10.54 -5.32
C LYS A 196 -8.84 -11.03 -6.48
N ALA A 197 -8.82 -12.33 -6.79
CA ALA A 197 -9.61 -12.93 -7.87
C ALA A 197 -11.12 -12.66 -7.70
N ARG A 198 -11.61 -12.80 -6.46
CA ARG A 198 -13.02 -12.60 -6.10
C ARG A 198 -13.46 -11.14 -6.26
N ILE A 199 -12.58 -10.18 -5.98
CA ILE A 199 -12.86 -8.74 -6.13
C ILE A 199 -12.79 -8.32 -7.60
N CYS A 200 -11.82 -8.83 -8.35
CA CYS A 200 -11.62 -8.49 -9.76
C CYS A 200 -12.45 -9.32 -10.75
N SER A 201 -13.27 -10.27 -10.28
CA SER A 201 -14.06 -11.19 -11.11
C SER A 201 -13.26 -11.94 -12.20
N GLN A 202 -12.00 -12.31 -11.88
CA GLN A 202 -11.12 -13.05 -12.80
C GLN A 202 -10.96 -14.52 -12.39
N ASN A 203 -10.47 -15.35 -13.33
CA ASN A 203 -10.21 -16.77 -13.09
C ASN A 203 -9.30 -17.00 -11.88
N TYR A 204 -9.83 -17.65 -10.84
CA TYR A 204 -9.16 -17.87 -9.55
C TYR A 204 -7.75 -18.47 -9.69
N MET A 205 -7.58 -19.52 -10.50
CA MET A 205 -6.27 -20.14 -10.70
C MET A 205 -5.24 -19.20 -11.34
N PHE A 206 -5.65 -18.38 -12.31
CA PHE A 206 -4.73 -17.45 -12.98
C PHE A 206 -4.29 -16.32 -12.04
N SER A 207 -5.23 -15.76 -11.27
CA SER A 207 -4.93 -14.74 -10.26
C SER A 207 -4.00 -15.28 -9.15
N MET A 208 -4.24 -16.50 -8.65
CA MET A 208 -3.34 -17.15 -7.68
C MET A 208 -1.93 -17.37 -8.26
N ALA A 209 -1.83 -17.97 -9.46
CA ALA A 209 -0.55 -18.26 -10.10
C ALA A 209 0.26 -16.97 -10.37
N MET A 210 -0.39 -15.92 -10.90
CA MET A 210 0.23 -14.61 -11.09
C MET A 210 0.69 -14.01 -9.76
N THR A 211 -0.16 -14.02 -8.72
CA THR A 211 0.18 -13.44 -7.40
C THR A 211 1.36 -14.16 -6.73
N LEU A 212 1.39 -15.49 -6.82
CA LEU A 212 2.54 -16.30 -6.36
C LEU A 212 3.80 -16.01 -7.16
N PHE A 213 3.70 -15.86 -8.49
CA PHE A 213 4.84 -15.56 -9.35
C PHE A 213 5.45 -14.17 -9.07
N THR A 214 4.62 -13.12 -8.94
CA THR A 214 5.10 -11.79 -8.56
C THR A 214 5.68 -11.79 -7.15
N GLY A 215 5.08 -12.53 -6.21
CA GLY A 215 5.60 -12.70 -4.86
C GLY A 215 6.97 -13.41 -4.83
N ALA A 216 7.16 -14.44 -5.65
CA ALA A 216 8.43 -15.14 -5.80
C ALA A 216 9.53 -14.23 -6.40
N ILE A 217 9.20 -13.43 -7.42
CA ILE A 217 10.12 -12.43 -7.98
C ILE A 217 10.49 -11.38 -6.92
N ALA A 218 9.51 -10.84 -6.19
CA ALA A 218 9.75 -9.87 -5.13
C ALA A 218 10.65 -10.44 -4.02
N ALA A 219 10.40 -11.68 -3.58
CA ALA A 219 11.23 -12.36 -2.60
C ALA A 219 12.67 -12.62 -3.11
N PHE A 220 12.83 -13.01 -4.38
CA PHE A 220 14.13 -13.19 -5.01
C PHE A 220 14.92 -11.87 -5.08
N VAL A 221 14.27 -10.77 -5.51
CA VAL A 221 14.87 -9.44 -5.56
C VAL A 221 15.25 -8.95 -4.16
N ALA A 222 14.38 -9.11 -3.16
CA ALA A 222 14.67 -8.73 -1.78
C ALA A 222 15.86 -9.52 -1.19
N TYR A 223 15.91 -10.83 -1.43
CA TYR A 223 17.05 -11.67 -1.04
C TYR A 223 18.34 -11.25 -1.75
N PHE A 224 18.29 -10.96 -3.05
CA PHE A 224 19.43 -10.51 -3.84
C PHE A 224 19.97 -9.16 -3.36
N LEU A 225 19.10 -8.17 -3.09
CA LEU A 225 19.52 -6.90 -2.48
C LEU A 225 20.13 -7.09 -1.09
N GLY A 226 19.55 -7.94 -0.25
CA GLY A 226 20.10 -8.25 1.08
C GLY A 226 21.48 -8.90 1.02
N TRP A 227 21.67 -9.83 0.08
CA TRP A 227 22.97 -10.47 -0.19
C TRP A 227 24.00 -9.47 -0.71
N LEU A 228 23.62 -8.64 -1.68
CA LEU A 228 24.48 -7.61 -2.27
C LEU A 228 24.88 -6.55 -1.23
N LEU A 229 23.94 -6.10 -0.39
CA LEU A 229 24.22 -5.20 0.73
C LEU A 229 25.20 -5.83 1.73
N LYS A 230 25.02 -7.10 2.11
CA LYS A 230 25.98 -7.80 3.00
C LYS A 230 27.39 -7.83 2.38
N HIS A 231 27.49 -8.11 1.08
CA HIS A 231 28.78 -8.19 0.40
C HIS A 231 29.46 -6.81 0.25
N VAL A 232 28.71 -5.77 -0.12
CA VAL A 232 29.24 -4.40 -0.29
C VAL A 232 29.58 -3.72 1.04
N THR A 233 28.87 -4.03 2.14
CA THR A 233 29.14 -3.45 3.46
C THR A 233 30.27 -4.13 4.23
N GLY A 234 30.85 -5.23 3.71
CA GLY A 234 31.99 -5.91 4.33
C GLY A 234 31.68 -6.57 5.68
N LEU A 235 30.39 -6.77 6.02
CA LEU A 235 29.95 -7.45 7.24
C LEU A 235 30.06 -8.97 7.08
N GLU A 236 31.29 -9.45 6.90
CA GLU A 236 31.66 -10.84 7.15
C GLU A 236 31.78 -11.06 8.67
N GLY A 237 30.72 -11.64 9.23
CA GLY A 237 30.71 -12.36 10.50
C GLY A 237 30.18 -13.75 10.26
#